data_AF-A0A257NGG6-F1
#
_entry.id   AF-A0A257NGG6-F1
#
_cell.length_a   1.000
_cell.length_b   1.000
_cell.length_c   1.000
_cell.angle_alpha   90.00
_cell.angle_beta   90.00
_cell.angle_gamma   90.00
#
_symmetry.space_group_name_H-M   'P 1'
#
loop_
_entity.id
_entity.type
_entity.pdbx_description
1 polymer ?
#
loop_
_entity_poly.entity_id
_entity_poly.type
_entity_poly.pdbx_seq_one_letter_code
_entity_poly.pdbx_strand_id
1 'polypeptide(L)'
;MAQVKKSENVPKVMQEKYKAIVEITDRFSKESLNEDYAQLIRYAVAALCRSKVVRTMLGMYQLDPNWSLSSRLQSNPLVWMLSVNGLLVDVRSMPREIQEIAFEKGYIPYIPDDRE
;
A
#
# COMPACT_ATOMS: atom_id res chain seq x y z
N MET A 1 -9.78 5.30 -13.14
CA MET A 1 -8.80 4.27 -12.72
C MET A 1 -8.48 3.41 -13.93
N ALA A 2 -7.21 3.06 -14.17
CA ALA A 2 -6.85 2.22 -15.31
C ALA A 2 -7.42 0.80 -15.11
N GLN A 3 -8.15 0.28 -16.10
CA GLN A 3 -8.66 -1.09 -16.06
C GLN A 3 -7.49 -2.07 -16.22
N VAL A 4 -7.24 -2.90 -15.21
CA VAL A 4 -6.26 -3.98 -15.32
C VAL A 4 -6.91 -5.19 -15.99
N LYS A 5 -6.34 -5.63 -17.12
CA LYS A 5 -6.82 -6.82 -17.83
C LYS A 5 -6.63 -8.07 -16.96
N LYS A 6 -7.69 -8.88 -16.84
CA LYS A 6 -7.63 -10.21 -16.19
C LYS A 6 -6.62 -11.11 -16.92
N SER A 7 -5.71 -11.72 -16.17
CA SER A 7 -4.64 -12.53 -16.74
C SER A 7 -3.99 -13.42 -15.68
N GLU A 8 -3.83 -14.71 -16.02
CA GLU A 8 -3.09 -15.71 -15.24
C GLU A 8 -1.57 -15.72 -15.52
N ASN A 9 -1.05 -14.72 -16.23
CA ASN A 9 0.38 -14.66 -16.53
C ASN A 9 1.21 -14.37 -15.26
N VAL A 10 1.92 -15.37 -14.75
CA VAL A 10 2.70 -15.26 -13.50
C VAL A 10 4.21 -15.33 -13.77
N PRO A 11 5.04 -14.46 -13.15
CA PRO A 11 6.49 -14.54 -13.25
C PRO A 11 7.04 -15.90 -12.78
N LYS A 12 8.07 -16.43 -13.45
CA LYS A 12 8.64 -17.77 -13.16
C LYS A 12 8.96 -17.98 -11.68
N VAL A 13 9.54 -16.98 -11.02
CA VAL A 13 9.91 -17.02 -9.59
C VAL A 13 8.70 -17.21 -8.65
N MET A 14 7.49 -16.81 -9.09
CA MET A 14 6.26 -16.90 -8.30
C MET A 14 5.39 -18.10 -8.67
N GLN A 15 5.76 -18.88 -9.69
CA GLN A 15 4.93 -19.97 -10.23
C GLN A 15 4.62 -21.05 -9.19
N GLU A 16 5.60 -21.46 -8.39
CA GLU A 16 5.39 -22.47 -7.34
C GLU A 16 4.39 -21.99 -6.28
N LYS A 17 4.55 -20.75 -5.80
CA LYS A 17 3.62 -20.14 -4.83
C LYS A 17 2.22 -19.97 -5.40
N TYR A 18 2.12 -19.54 -6.65
CA TYR A 18 0.85 -19.41 -7.36
C TYR A 18 0.12 -20.75 -7.41
N LYS A 19 0.79 -21.81 -7.86
CA LYS A 19 0.20 -23.16 -7.97
C LYS A 19 -0.26 -23.69 -6.61
N ALA A 20 0.56 -23.55 -5.57
CA ALA A 20 0.22 -24.00 -4.23
C ALA A 20 -1.05 -23.32 -3.68
N ILE A 21 -1.19 -22.01 -3.88
CA ILE A 21 -2.38 -21.27 -3.45
C ILE A 21 -3.59 -21.69 -4.30
N VAL A 22 -3.45 -21.74 -5.62
CA VAL A 22 -4.53 -22.10 -6.55
C VAL A 22 -5.06 -23.50 -6.24
N GLU A 23 -4.21 -24.47 -5.93
CA GLU A 23 -4.63 -25.83 -5.58
C GLU A 23 -5.55 -25.84 -4.35
N ILE A 24 -5.18 -25.10 -3.30
CA ILE A 24 -5.98 -25.00 -2.08
C ILE A 24 -7.32 -24.32 -2.38
N THR A 25 -7.30 -23.20 -3.12
CA THR A 25 -8.51 -22.43 -3.41
C THR A 25 -9.43 -23.10 -4.42
N ASP A 26 -8.89 -23.87 -5.35
CA ASP A 26 -9.65 -24.63 -6.34
C ASP A 26 -10.38 -25.80 -5.67
N ARG A 27 -9.71 -26.50 -4.74
CA ARG A 27 -10.35 -27.54 -3.94
C ARG A 27 -11.54 -26.97 -3.16
N PHE A 28 -11.34 -25.84 -2.47
CA PHE A 28 -12.42 -25.16 -1.75
C PHE A 28 -13.56 -24.75 -2.69
N SER A 29 -13.24 -24.17 -3.85
CA SER A 29 -14.24 -23.74 -4.82
C SER A 29 -15.07 -24.90 -5.36
N LYS A 30 -14.45 -26.07 -5.56
CA LYS A 30 -15.16 -27.29 -5.99
C LYS A 30 -16.10 -27.83 -4.92
N GLU A 31 -15.69 -27.77 -3.66
CA GLU A 31 -16.48 -28.29 -2.54
C GLU A 31 -17.61 -27.35 -2.12
N SER A 32 -17.39 -26.03 -2.21
CA SER A 32 -18.27 -25.02 -1.58
C SER A 32 -18.79 -23.92 -2.51
N LEU A 33 -18.30 -23.81 -3.76
CA LEU A 33 -18.66 -22.77 -4.72
C LEU A 33 -18.95 -23.39 -6.11
N ASN A 34 -18.30 -22.88 -7.17
CA ASN A 34 -18.38 -23.36 -8.55
C ASN A 34 -17.12 -22.98 -9.36
N GLU A 35 -17.07 -23.37 -10.64
CA GLU A 35 -15.92 -23.14 -11.51
C GLU A 35 -15.68 -21.65 -11.83
N ASP A 36 -16.73 -20.83 -11.92
CA ASP A 36 -16.59 -19.39 -12.20
C ASP A 36 -15.86 -18.68 -11.06
N TYR A 37 -16.15 -19.06 -9.81
CA TYR A 37 -15.42 -18.56 -8.64
C TYR A 37 -13.98 -19.05 -8.61
N ALA A 38 -13.73 -20.32 -8.96
CA ALA A 38 -12.36 -20.84 -9.08
C ALA A 38 -11.54 -19.99 -10.07
N GLN A 39 -12.13 -19.70 -11.24
CA GLN A 39 -11.50 -18.88 -12.27
C GLN A 39 -11.25 -17.42 -11.80
N LEU A 40 -12.19 -16.83 -11.05
CA LEU A 40 -12.02 -15.50 -10.48
C LEU A 40 -10.88 -15.47 -9.46
N ILE A 41 -10.78 -16.49 -8.60
CA ILE A 41 -9.71 -16.60 -7.61
C ILE A 41 -8.36 -16.77 -8.31
N ARG A 42 -8.24 -17.61 -9.34
CA ARG A 42 -7.00 -17.73 -10.15
C ARG A 42 -6.54 -16.38 -10.71
N TYR A 43 -7.46 -15.58 -11.25
CA TYR A 43 -7.13 -14.22 -11.70
C TYR A 43 -6.64 -13.32 -10.56
N ALA A 44 -7.25 -13.40 -9.38
CA ALA A 44 -6.83 -12.65 -8.21
C ALA A 44 -5.43 -13.08 -7.73
N VAL A 45 -5.17 -14.37 -7.58
CA VAL A 45 -3.86 -14.90 -7.14
C VAL A 45 -2.76 -14.53 -8.17
N ALA A 46 -3.05 -14.61 -9.47
CA ALA A 46 -2.11 -14.20 -10.49
C ALA A 46 -1.82 -12.69 -10.48
N ALA A 47 -2.81 -11.86 -10.16
CA ALA A 47 -2.63 -10.43 -9.97
C ALA A 47 -1.72 -10.12 -8.76
N LEU A 48 -1.91 -10.82 -7.64
CA LEU A 48 -1.08 -10.69 -6.44
C LEU A 48 0.39 -11.03 -6.69
N CYS A 49 0.69 -11.90 -7.65
CA CYS A 49 2.07 -12.24 -8.03
C CYS A 49 2.81 -11.10 -8.77
N ARG A 50 2.15 -9.98 -9.09
CA ARG A 50 2.71 -8.87 -9.87
C ARG A 50 2.55 -7.55 -9.13
N SER A 51 3.63 -7.08 -8.50
CA SER A 51 3.62 -5.89 -7.63
C SER A 51 2.99 -4.63 -8.26
N LYS A 52 3.28 -4.32 -9.54
CA LYS A 52 2.67 -3.17 -10.23
C LYS A 52 1.14 -3.30 -10.34
N VAL A 53 0.65 -4.51 -10.64
CA VAL A 53 -0.80 -4.77 -10.76
C VAL A 53 -1.49 -4.53 -9.42
N VAL A 54 -0.92 -5.06 -8.32
CA VAL A 54 -1.46 -4.85 -6.98
C VAL A 54 -1.55 -3.35 -6.66
N ARG A 55 -0.45 -2.61 -6.86
CA ARG A 55 -0.44 -1.16 -6.60
C ARG A 55 -1.48 -0.41 -7.43
N THR A 56 -1.62 -0.72 -8.72
CA THR A 56 -2.60 -0.09 -9.59
C THR A 56 -4.03 -0.41 -9.17
N MET A 57 -4.34 -1.67 -8.85
CA MET A 57 -5.68 -2.09 -8.43
C MET A 57 -6.11 -1.45 -7.11
N LEU A 58 -5.17 -1.33 -6.16
CA LEU A 58 -5.42 -0.76 -4.83
C LEU A 58 -5.21 0.75 -4.77
N GLY A 59 -4.85 1.40 -5.88
CA GLY A 59 -4.55 2.84 -5.91
C GLY A 59 -3.32 3.25 -5.09
N MET A 60 -2.43 2.30 -4.77
CA MET A 60 -1.27 2.54 -3.94
C MET A 60 -0.17 3.28 -4.70
N TYR A 61 0.52 4.16 -3.98
CA TYR A 61 1.74 4.81 -4.43
C TYR A 61 2.91 4.51 -3.47
N GLN A 62 4.10 5.02 -3.79
CA GLN A 62 5.27 4.84 -2.93
C GLN A 62 5.07 5.58 -1.60
N LEU A 63 5.36 4.90 -0.48
CA LEU A 63 5.19 5.44 0.87
C LEU A 63 3.75 5.92 1.16
N ASP A 64 2.74 5.28 0.57
CA ASP A 64 1.33 5.61 0.83
C ASP A 64 1.03 5.56 2.35
N PRO A 65 0.61 6.68 2.97
CA PRO A 65 0.29 6.74 4.38
C PRO A 65 -0.79 5.73 4.81
N ASN A 66 -1.78 5.44 3.95
CA ASN A 66 -2.88 4.53 4.27
C ASN A 66 -2.44 3.07 4.31
N TRP A 67 -1.33 2.74 3.63
CA TRP A 67 -0.76 1.39 3.56
C TRP A 67 0.57 1.29 4.32
N SER A 68 0.91 2.31 5.11
CA SER A 68 2.09 2.32 5.97
C SER A 68 1.80 1.61 7.30
N LEU A 69 2.69 0.73 7.72
CA LEU A 69 2.60 0.10 9.04
C LEU A 69 2.68 1.16 10.15
N SER A 70 1.93 1.00 11.24
CA SER A 70 1.90 1.96 12.35
C SER A 70 3.29 2.30 12.90
N SER A 71 4.18 1.32 13.02
CA SER A 71 5.57 1.53 13.46
C SER A 71 6.43 2.32 12.45
N ARG A 72 6.00 2.43 11.19
CA ARG A 72 6.69 3.17 10.13
C ARG A 72 6.05 4.52 9.79
N LEU A 73 4.86 4.82 10.31
CA LEU A 73 4.21 6.13 10.11
C LEU A 73 5.10 7.27 10.60
N GLN A 74 5.80 7.08 11.73
CA GLN A 74 6.73 8.08 12.26
C GLN A 74 7.91 8.33 11.32
N SER A 75 8.36 7.36 10.54
CA SER A 75 9.46 7.56 9.58
C SER A 75 8.98 7.99 8.19
N ASN A 76 7.67 8.00 7.92
CA ASN A 76 7.14 8.27 6.60
C ASN A 76 6.93 9.79 6.40
N PRO A 77 7.69 10.45 5.50
CA PRO A 77 7.57 11.89 5.26
C PRO A 77 6.24 12.27 4.62
N LEU A 78 5.60 11.36 3.86
CA LEU A 78 4.34 11.64 3.19
C LEU A 78 3.15 11.82 4.14
N VAL A 79 3.30 11.40 5.41
CA VAL A 79 2.27 11.58 6.45
C VAL A 79 2.15 13.04 6.87
N TRP A 80 3.25 13.78 6.83
CA TRP A 80 3.35 15.13 7.42
C TRP A 80 3.57 16.22 6.37
N MET A 81 3.11 15.95 5.14
CA MET A 81 3.23 16.88 4.03
C MET A 81 2.25 18.03 4.18
N LEU A 82 2.77 19.25 4.39
CA LEU A 82 1.99 20.48 4.46
C LEU A 82 2.48 21.49 3.43
N SER A 83 1.59 22.39 3.02
CA SER A 83 1.97 23.51 2.16
C SER A 83 2.51 24.65 3.01
N VAL A 84 3.78 25.00 2.84
CA VAL A 84 4.44 26.14 3.49
C VAL A 84 4.93 27.08 2.40
N ASN A 85 4.42 28.31 2.37
CA ASN A 85 4.71 29.29 1.32
C ASN A 85 4.49 28.77 -0.12
N GLY A 86 3.50 27.89 -0.31
CA GLY A 86 3.16 27.30 -1.61
C GLY A 86 4.00 26.06 -2.00
N LEU A 87 4.92 25.62 -1.15
CA LEU A 87 5.71 24.41 -1.36
C LEU A 87 5.22 23.28 -0.45
N LEU A 88 5.01 22.09 -1.02
CA LEU A 88 4.72 20.88 -0.25
C LEU A 88 6.01 20.34 0.37
N VAL A 89 6.08 20.34 1.69
CA VAL A 89 7.25 19.92 2.47
C VAL A 89 6.84 18.98 3.61
N ASP A 90 7.74 18.08 4.02
CA ASP A 90 7.59 17.41 5.33
C ASP A 90 7.81 18.48 6.40
N VAL A 91 6.74 18.85 7.12
CA VAL A 91 6.79 19.97 8.08
C VAL A 91 7.77 19.71 9.22
N ARG A 92 8.11 18.46 9.49
CA ARG A 92 9.02 18.06 10.57
C ARG A 92 10.49 18.36 10.28
N SER A 93 10.85 18.61 9.02
CA SER A 93 12.20 19.05 8.65
C SER A 93 12.32 20.57 8.52
N MET A 94 11.25 21.32 8.76
CA MET A 94 11.26 22.78 8.70
C MET A 94 11.90 23.38 9.96
N PRO A 95 12.26 24.68 9.98
CA PRO A 95 12.76 25.35 11.18
C PRO A 95 11.80 25.22 12.38
N ARG A 96 12.36 25.29 13.59
CA ARG A 96 11.66 25.07 14.86
C ARG A 96 10.37 25.88 14.98
N GLU A 97 10.39 27.13 14.56
CA GLU A 97 9.25 28.03 14.62
C GLU A 97 8.04 27.48 13.83
N ILE A 98 8.30 26.84 12.68
CA ILE A 98 7.27 26.23 11.85
C ILE A 98 6.77 24.93 12.46
N GLN A 99 7.66 24.13 13.07
CA GLN A 99 7.29 22.90 13.75
C GLN A 99 6.38 23.18 14.94
N GLU A 100 6.67 24.21 15.74
CA GLU A 100 5.86 24.64 16.89
C GLU A 100 4.45 25.04 16.45
N ILE A 101 4.33 25.88 15.42
CA ILE A 101 3.03 26.25 14.84
C ILE A 101 2.25 25.01 14.37
N ALA A 102 2.93 24.05 13.74
CA ALA A 102 2.30 22.82 13.26
C ALA A 102 1.83 21.92 14.41
N PHE A 103 2.59 21.87 15.50
CA PHE A 103 2.26 21.14 16.72
C PHE A 103 1.08 21.77 17.46
N GLU A 104 1.08 23.09 17.67
CA GLU A 104 -0.02 23.83 18.30
C GLU A 104 -1.35 23.65 17.55
N LYS A 105 -1.28 23.56 16.22
CA LYS A 105 -2.44 23.31 15.35
C LYS A 105 -2.83 21.83 15.27
N GLY A 106 -2.07 20.93 15.91
CA GLY A 106 -2.31 19.49 15.92
C GLY A 106 -2.01 18.77 14.60
N TYR A 107 -1.24 19.38 13.69
CA TYR A 107 -0.85 18.74 12.42
C TYR A 107 0.26 17.71 12.59
N ILE A 108 1.10 17.88 13.60
CA ILE A 108 2.07 16.87 14.03
C ILE A 108 1.85 16.53 15.52
N PRO A 109 2.02 15.27 15.93
CA PRO A 109 1.76 14.85 17.30
C PRO A 109 2.94 15.08 18.26
N TYR A 110 4.09 15.54 17.74
CA TYR A 110 5.29 15.88 18.51
C TYR A 110 6.24 16.72 17.66
N ILE A 111 7.17 17.41 18.31
CA ILE A 111 8.27 18.11 17.66
C ILE A 111 9.49 17.15 17.65
N PRO A 112 10.05 16.79 16.47
CA PRO A 112 11.17 15.87 16.36
C PRO A 112 12.36 16.20 17.25
N ASP A 113 12.76 17.48 17.33
CA ASP A 113 13.93 17.92 18.09
C ASP A 113 13.74 17.79 19.62
N ASP A 114 12.52 17.55 20.11
CA ASP A 114 12.25 17.33 21.55
C ASP A 114 12.41 15.86 21.97
N ARG A 115 12.60 14.96 21.01
CA ARG A 115 12.82 13.53 21.27
C ARG A 115 14.30 13.21 21.17
N GLU A 116 15.06 13.52 22.22
CA GLU A 116 16.37 12.90 22.48
C GLU A 116 16.21 11.42 22.87
#